data_AF-A0A8S3W1U0-F1
#
_entry.id   AF-A0A8S3W1U0-F1
#
_cell.length_a   1.000
_cell.length_b   1.000
_cell.length_c   1.000
_cell.angle_alpha   90.00
_cell.angle_beta   90.00
_cell.angle_gamma   90.00
#
_symmetry.space_group_name_H-M   'P 1'
#
loop_
_entity.id
_entity.type
_entity.pdbx_description
1 polymer ?
#
loop_
_entity_poly.entity_id
_entity_poly.type
_entity_poly.pdbx_seq_one_letter_code
_entity_poly.pdbx_strand_id
1 'polypeptide(L)'
;MTHFLGKHKLKAFVPAHLTEITGVIRYVPKDLSNEDIYKSITCDAEVISVKRFMRKVDGKLTPLGTIAVTFTATALPQHAYIQMFRYPVHIYIPPLLQCYKCLKFNHSAKVCLGSQICSSCSGQHSYKCDVEKIVCINCQGGHLAISRDCPVKQQKMEEKKNKYLKQNRSYATVVSIPAMPDPRAFPNLKPVKTVDTDINKVPYNAEQILNNELIINALVKSLVMLGNDKNSTPITNKRIKDILLSNLIP
;
A
#
# COMPACT_ATOMS: atom_id res chain seq x y z
N MET A 1 -9.62 -0.79 20.95
CA MET A 1 -9.42 -1.46 19.63
C MET A 1 -8.32 -2.51 19.61
N THR A 2 -7.27 -2.42 20.43
CA THR A 2 -6.16 -3.40 20.50
C THR A 2 -6.57 -4.80 20.99
N HIS A 3 -7.67 -4.90 21.74
CA HIS A 3 -8.16 -6.14 22.37
C HIS A 3 -8.69 -7.20 21.37
N PHE A 4 -9.31 -6.79 20.27
CA PHE A 4 -9.89 -7.72 19.28
C PHE A 4 -8.84 -8.42 18.42
N LEU A 5 -7.88 -7.66 17.87
CA LEU A 5 -6.82 -8.20 17.01
C LEU A 5 -5.91 -9.16 17.79
N GLY A 6 -5.56 -8.82 19.03
CA GLY A 6 -4.77 -9.68 19.91
C GLY A 6 -5.48 -11.00 20.24
N LYS A 7 -6.78 -10.95 20.54
CA LYS A 7 -7.59 -12.14 20.85
C LYS A 7 -7.67 -13.14 19.68
N HIS A 8 -7.70 -12.65 18.44
CA HIS A 8 -7.78 -13.48 17.24
C HIS A 8 -6.43 -13.74 16.54
N LYS A 9 -5.30 -13.35 17.16
CA LYS A 9 -3.95 -13.44 16.58
C LYS A 9 -3.84 -12.77 15.19
N LEU A 10 -4.62 -11.71 14.97
CA LEU A 10 -4.61 -10.96 13.72
C LEU A 10 -3.63 -9.79 13.82
N LYS A 11 -2.90 -9.51 12.73
CA LYS A 11 -2.02 -8.34 12.61
C LYS A 11 -2.59 -7.38 11.60
N ALA A 12 -2.76 -6.12 11.97
CA ALA A 12 -3.05 -5.06 11.01
C ALA A 12 -1.81 -4.84 10.13
N PHE A 13 -2.02 -4.77 8.83
CA PHE A 13 -0.97 -4.52 7.83
C PHE A 13 -1.42 -3.39 6.94
N VAL A 14 -0.64 -2.31 6.89
CA VAL A 14 -0.83 -1.23 5.92
C VAL A 14 0.10 -1.51 4.74
N PRO A 15 -0.45 -1.75 3.53
CA PRO A 15 0.39 -1.97 2.36
C PRO A 15 1.27 -0.75 2.03
N ALA A 16 2.56 -0.99 1.82
CA ALA A 16 3.55 0.05 1.50
C ALA A 16 3.13 0.97 0.34
N HIS A 17 2.49 0.44 -0.70
CA HIS A 17 2.05 1.25 -1.85
C HIS A 17 0.98 2.31 -1.53
N LEU A 18 0.41 2.28 -0.32
CA LEU A 18 -0.54 3.30 0.16
C LEU A 18 0.14 4.42 0.95
N THR A 19 1.36 4.18 1.43
CA THR A 19 2.10 5.09 2.32
C THR A 19 3.45 5.53 1.76
N GLU A 20 3.90 4.88 0.69
CA GLU A 20 5.22 5.06 0.10
C GLU A 20 5.12 5.26 -1.41
N ILE A 21 5.98 6.13 -1.92
CA ILE A 21 6.15 6.35 -3.35
C ILE A 21 7.62 6.40 -3.73
N THR A 22 7.97 5.74 -4.85
CA THR A 22 9.34 5.75 -5.37
C THR A 22 9.47 6.73 -6.53
N GLY A 23 10.42 7.65 -6.41
CA GLY A 23 10.88 8.55 -7.46
C GLY A 23 12.21 8.13 -8.07
N VAL A 24 12.55 8.73 -9.20
CA VAL A 24 13.81 8.59 -9.94
C VAL A 24 14.41 9.97 -10.14
N ILE A 25 15.66 10.11 -9.72
CA ILE A 25 16.46 11.31 -9.93
C ILE A 25 17.59 10.98 -10.90
N ARG A 26 17.77 11.83 -11.92
CA ARG A 26 18.80 11.69 -12.96
C ARG A 26 19.91 12.74 -12.77
N TYR A 27 21.05 12.48 -13.39
CA TYR A 27 22.24 13.34 -13.39
C TYR A 27 22.92 13.50 -12.02
N VAL A 28 22.78 12.51 -11.14
CA VAL A 28 23.48 12.48 -9.85
C VAL A 28 24.94 12.07 -10.06
N PRO A 29 25.92 12.81 -9.50
CA PRO A 29 27.35 12.45 -9.58
C PRO A 29 27.60 10.99 -9.15
N LYS A 30 28.50 10.29 -9.84
CA LYS A 30 28.71 8.83 -9.66
C LYS A 30 29.62 8.48 -8.48
N ASP A 31 30.42 9.46 -8.07
CA ASP A 31 31.32 9.48 -6.91
C ASP A 31 30.56 9.46 -5.58
N LEU A 32 29.31 9.92 -5.55
CA LEU A 32 28.47 9.89 -4.35
C LEU A 32 27.95 8.47 -4.06
N SER A 33 28.21 7.98 -2.85
CA SER A 33 27.67 6.70 -2.36
C SER A 33 26.17 6.80 -2.06
N ASN A 34 25.49 5.66 -1.92
CA ASN A 34 24.06 5.68 -1.56
C ASN A 34 23.86 6.24 -0.14
N GLU A 35 24.81 5.97 0.75
CA GLU A 35 24.84 6.41 2.13
C GLU A 35 25.00 7.92 2.23
N ASP A 36 25.91 8.50 1.44
CA ASP A 36 26.13 9.96 1.42
C ASP A 36 24.92 10.69 0.83
N ILE A 37 24.30 10.12 -0.21
CA ILE A 37 23.07 10.68 -0.77
C ILE A 37 21.94 10.60 0.26
N TYR A 38 21.78 9.47 0.93
CA TYR A 38 20.74 9.30 1.96
C TYR A 38 20.88 10.31 3.11
N LYS A 39 22.11 10.64 3.52
CA LYS A 39 22.36 11.64 4.57
C LYS A 39 22.17 13.08 4.11
N SER A 40 22.48 13.39 2.86
CA SER A 40 22.49 14.76 2.33
C SER A 40 21.21 15.14 1.57
N ILE A 41 20.36 14.17 1.24
CA ILE A 41 19.12 14.42 0.53
C ILE A 41 18.10 15.13 1.44
N THR A 42 17.54 16.21 0.94
CA THR A 42 16.49 16.99 1.61
C THR A 42 15.30 17.14 0.66
N CYS A 43 14.10 16.95 1.18
CA CYS A 43 12.86 16.97 0.40
C CYS A 43 11.68 17.28 1.32
N ASP A 44 10.54 17.68 0.74
CA ASP A 44 9.28 17.92 1.48
C ASP A 44 8.67 16.64 2.09
N ALA A 45 9.22 15.48 1.76
CA ALA A 45 8.82 14.17 2.27
C ALA A 45 10.02 13.44 2.86
N GLU A 46 9.78 12.66 3.91
CA GLU A 46 10.83 11.84 4.53
C GLU A 46 11.29 10.73 3.59
N VAL A 47 12.60 10.47 3.59
CA VAL A 47 13.26 9.52 2.70
C VAL A 47 13.47 8.19 3.43
N ILE A 48 12.91 7.13 2.87
CA ILE A 48 13.00 5.76 3.40
C ILE A 48 14.27 5.07 2.88
N SER A 49 14.54 5.20 1.57
CA SER A 49 15.64 4.51 0.94
C SER A 49 16.14 5.22 -0.32
N VAL A 50 17.44 5.08 -0.56
CA VAL A 50 18.12 5.52 -1.79
C VAL A 50 18.81 4.32 -2.41
N LYS A 51 18.62 4.13 -3.71
CA LYS A 51 19.23 3.04 -4.47
C LYS A 51 19.72 3.54 -5.83
N ARG A 52 21.04 3.57 -6.03
CA ARG A 52 21.63 3.85 -7.34
C ARG A 52 21.41 2.72 -8.33
N PHE A 53 21.10 3.07 -9.58
CA PHE A 53 21.06 2.10 -10.66
C PHE A 53 22.46 1.73 -11.12
N MET A 54 22.66 0.45 -11.42
CA MET A 54 23.92 -0.11 -11.87
C MET A 54 23.76 -0.69 -13.28
N ARG A 55 24.78 -0.57 -14.11
CA ARG A 55 24.83 -1.22 -15.43
C ARG A 55 26.09 -2.07 -15.53
N LYS A 56 25.94 -3.26 -16.11
CA LYS A 56 27.07 -4.11 -16.45
C LYS A 56 27.69 -3.61 -17.75
N VAL A 57 28.96 -3.20 -17.70
CA VAL A 57 29.80 -2.79 -18.84
C VAL A 57 31.05 -3.65 -18.77
N ASP A 58 31.36 -4.39 -19.83
CA ASP A 58 32.52 -5.29 -19.92
C ASP A 58 32.68 -6.24 -18.73
N GLY A 59 31.58 -6.84 -18.30
CA GLY A 59 31.58 -7.75 -17.15
C GLY A 59 31.53 -7.08 -15.77
N LYS A 60 31.85 -5.78 -15.67
CA LYS A 60 31.91 -5.02 -14.42
C LYS A 60 30.63 -4.22 -14.16
N LEU A 61 30.16 -4.21 -12.92
CA LEU A 61 29.04 -3.36 -12.49
C LEU A 61 29.52 -1.93 -12.31
N THR A 62 28.95 -1.01 -13.08
CA THR A 62 29.29 0.41 -13.07
C THR A 62 28.09 1.25 -12.61
N PRO A 63 28.28 2.26 -11.75
CA PRO A 63 27.20 3.13 -11.29
C PRO A 63 26.69 4.04 -12.40
N LEU A 64 25.37 4.16 -12.52
CA LEU A 64 24.72 5.19 -13.33
C LEU A 64 24.57 6.48 -12.53
N GLY A 65 24.46 7.60 -13.24
CA GLY A 65 24.07 8.88 -12.65
C GLY A 65 22.57 8.97 -12.35
N THR A 66 21.92 7.84 -12.08
CA THR A 66 20.47 7.77 -11.85
C THR A 66 20.22 6.95 -10.59
N ILE A 67 19.40 7.48 -9.71
CA ILE A 67 19.03 6.87 -8.43
C ILE A 67 17.51 6.71 -8.34
N ALA A 68 17.07 5.70 -7.62
CA ALA A 68 15.70 5.57 -7.12
C ALA A 68 15.66 6.00 -5.66
N VAL A 69 14.66 6.81 -5.29
CA VAL A 69 14.46 7.30 -3.93
C VAL A 69 13.03 6.96 -3.51
N THR A 70 12.86 6.32 -2.37
CA THR A 70 11.53 6.01 -1.81
C THR A 70 11.20 6.98 -0.70
N PHE A 71 10.03 7.60 -0.79
CA PHE A 71 9.53 8.60 0.14
C PHE A 71 8.33 8.07 0.94
N THR A 72 8.19 8.47 2.21
CA THR A 72 6.95 8.28 3.00
C THR A 72 5.89 9.30 2.56
N ALA A 73 5.39 9.17 1.33
CA ALA A 73 4.42 10.09 0.77
C ALA A 73 3.40 9.40 -0.12
N THR A 74 2.19 9.99 -0.18
CA THR A 74 1.10 9.56 -1.08
C THR A 74 1.16 10.28 -2.44
N ALA A 75 1.87 11.40 -2.52
CA ALA A 75 2.12 12.15 -3.74
C ALA A 75 3.62 12.30 -3.94
N LEU A 76 4.06 12.23 -5.20
CA LEU A 76 5.48 12.33 -5.54
C LEU A 76 5.95 13.78 -5.31
N PRO A 77 7.00 14.01 -4.50
CA PRO A 77 7.64 15.32 -4.44
C PRO A 77 8.13 15.73 -5.83
N GLN A 78 7.98 17.00 -6.19
CA GLN A 78 8.42 17.45 -7.52
C GLN A 78 9.95 17.58 -7.62
N HIS A 79 10.60 17.91 -6.49
CA HIS A 79 12.02 18.21 -6.42
C HIS A 79 12.62 17.64 -5.14
N ALA A 80 13.89 17.26 -5.21
CA ALA A 80 14.71 16.92 -4.06
C ALA A 80 16.03 17.66 -4.17
N TYR A 81 16.63 17.97 -3.03
CA TYR A 81 17.93 18.65 -2.94
C TYR A 81 18.96 17.65 -2.48
N ILE A 82 20.07 17.53 -3.20
CA ILE A 82 21.21 16.72 -2.76
C ILE A 82 22.38 17.69 -2.70
N GLN A 83 22.93 17.87 -1.50
CA GLN A 83 23.88 18.95 -1.22
C GLN A 83 23.26 20.31 -1.59
N MET A 84 23.88 21.09 -2.48
CA MET A 84 23.42 22.42 -2.91
C MET A 84 22.64 22.40 -4.24
N PHE A 85 22.38 21.21 -4.80
CA PHE A 85 21.77 21.08 -6.13
C PHE A 85 20.31 20.64 -6.04
N ARG A 86 19.45 21.29 -6.82
CA ARG A 86 18.04 20.94 -6.98
C ARG A 86 17.87 19.96 -8.12
N TYR A 87 17.24 18.82 -7.85
CA TYR A 87 16.95 17.78 -8.83
C TYR A 87 15.46 17.60 -9.03
N PRO A 88 14.97 17.47 -10.29
CA PRO A 88 13.61 17.03 -10.54
C PRO A 88 13.45 15.54 -10.20
N VAL A 89 12.33 15.20 -9.58
CA VAL A 89 11.99 13.83 -9.24
C VAL A 89 10.92 13.33 -10.23
N HIS A 90 11.20 12.23 -10.91
CA HIS A 90 10.25 11.58 -11.81
C HIS A 90 9.67 10.32 -11.16
N ILE A 91 8.43 9.95 -11.48
CA ILE A 91 7.87 8.72 -10.93
C ILE A 91 8.68 7.49 -11.39
N TYR A 92 8.96 6.56 -10.48
CA TYR A 92 9.55 5.28 -10.84
C TYR A 92 8.50 4.37 -11.49
N ILE A 93 8.71 4.01 -12.75
CA ILE A 93 7.89 3.01 -13.44
C ILE A 93 8.69 1.72 -13.52
N PRO A 94 8.35 0.67 -12.74
CA PRO A 94 9.09 -0.56 -12.77
C PRO A 94 8.97 -1.25 -14.14
N PRO A 95 10.05 -1.92 -14.61
CA PRO A 95 10.03 -2.60 -15.90
C PRO A 95 8.89 -3.64 -15.98
N LEU A 96 8.36 -3.86 -17.19
CA LEU A 96 7.36 -4.90 -17.40
C LEU A 96 8.01 -6.27 -17.15
N LEU A 97 7.48 -7.01 -16.19
CA LEU A 97 7.99 -8.34 -15.87
C LEU A 97 7.54 -9.32 -16.95
N GLN A 98 8.49 -10.04 -17.53
CA GLN A 98 8.25 -11.10 -18.50
C GLN A 98 8.75 -12.42 -17.92
N CYS A 99 7.90 -13.44 -17.94
CA CYS A 99 8.23 -14.76 -17.46
C CYS A 99 9.12 -15.47 -18.49
N TYR A 100 10.34 -15.85 -18.15
CA TYR A 100 11.22 -16.60 -19.08
C TYR A 100 10.85 -18.08 -19.26
N LYS A 101 9.84 -18.58 -18.52
CA LYS A 101 9.31 -19.94 -18.66
C LYS A 101 8.23 -19.99 -19.75
N CYS A 102 7.15 -19.23 -19.59
CA CYS A 102 6.01 -19.23 -20.50
C CYS A 102 5.93 -18.00 -21.43
N LEU A 103 6.87 -17.06 -21.30
CA LEU A 103 7.04 -15.85 -22.12
C LEU A 103 5.91 -14.81 -22.05
N LYS A 104 4.90 -15.06 -21.20
CA LYS A 104 3.82 -14.11 -20.87
C LYS A 104 4.27 -13.07 -19.84
N PHE A 105 3.48 -12.00 -19.71
CA PHE A 105 3.78 -10.86 -18.85
C PHE A 105 3.26 -11.01 -17.40
N ASN A 106 3.73 -10.13 -16.52
CA ASN A 106 3.25 -9.88 -15.14
C ASN A 106 3.52 -10.97 -14.09
N HIS A 107 4.40 -11.93 -14.36
CA HIS A 107 4.87 -12.87 -13.34
C HIS A 107 6.30 -13.33 -13.64
N SER A 108 6.98 -13.81 -12.59
CA SER A 108 8.33 -14.36 -12.73
C SER A 108 8.28 -15.85 -13.03
N ALA A 109 9.37 -16.40 -13.57
CA ALA A 109 9.49 -17.83 -13.82
C ALA A 109 9.35 -18.68 -12.54
N LYS A 110 9.75 -18.14 -11.37
CA LYS A 110 9.73 -18.84 -10.09
C LYS A 110 8.31 -19.18 -9.61
N VAL A 111 7.33 -18.34 -9.93
CA VAL A 111 5.91 -18.53 -9.56
C VAL A 111 5.07 -19.04 -10.73
N CYS A 112 5.71 -19.40 -11.84
CA CYS A 112 5.02 -19.79 -13.06
C CYS A 112 4.60 -21.25 -13.01
N LEU A 113 3.28 -21.49 -13.04
CA LEU A 113 2.67 -22.81 -13.15
C LEU A 113 2.60 -23.35 -14.59
N GLY A 114 2.92 -22.51 -15.59
CA GLY A 114 2.90 -22.90 -17.01
C GLY A 114 4.05 -23.82 -17.41
N SER A 115 3.96 -24.40 -18.61
CA SER A 115 5.04 -25.17 -19.23
C SER A 115 6.14 -24.25 -19.79
N GLN A 116 7.31 -24.84 -20.06
CA GLN A 116 8.41 -24.15 -20.74
C GLN A 116 8.05 -23.93 -22.22
N ILE A 117 8.19 -22.69 -22.69
CA ILE A 117 7.90 -22.28 -24.06
C ILE A 117 9.18 -21.74 -24.69
N CYS A 118 9.39 -22.08 -25.95
CA CYS A 118 10.48 -21.56 -26.77
C CYS A 118 10.23 -20.11 -27.20
N SER A 119 11.24 -19.25 -27.02
CA SER A 119 11.15 -17.83 -27.42
C SER A 119 11.12 -17.59 -28.91
N SER A 120 11.54 -18.59 -29.70
CA SER A 120 11.67 -18.51 -31.14
C SER A 120 10.43 -19.03 -31.87
N CYS A 121 9.91 -20.21 -31.50
CA CYS A 121 8.79 -20.84 -32.23
C CYS A 121 7.48 -20.97 -31.42
N SER A 122 7.46 -20.53 -30.16
CA SER A 122 6.30 -20.70 -29.26
C SER A 122 5.92 -22.16 -28.94
N GLY A 123 6.75 -23.13 -29.30
CA GLY A 123 6.56 -24.55 -28.97
C GLY A 123 6.91 -24.91 -27.52
N GLN A 124 6.38 -26.03 -27.03
CA GLN A 124 6.62 -26.56 -25.68
C GLN A 124 7.96 -27.32 -25.59
N HIS A 125 9.08 -26.59 -25.64
CA HIS A 125 10.41 -27.14 -25.42
C HIS A 125 11.39 -26.09 -24.90
N SER A 126 12.58 -26.54 -24.50
CA SER A 126 13.67 -25.71 -24.01
C SER A 126 14.50 -25.12 -25.16
N TYR A 127 15.25 -24.04 -24.88
CA TYR A 127 16.00 -23.08 -25.72
C TYR A 127 16.71 -23.52 -27.03
N LYS A 128 16.76 -24.81 -27.39
CA LYS A 128 17.34 -25.30 -28.64
C LYS A 128 16.22 -25.59 -29.63
N CYS A 129 16.00 -24.66 -30.57
CA CYS A 129 15.05 -24.83 -31.65
C CYS A 129 15.61 -24.20 -32.92
N ASP A 130 15.90 -25.05 -33.91
CA ASP A 130 16.30 -24.63 -35.25
C ASP A 130 15.02 -24.49 -36.08
N VAL A 131 14.45 -23.28 -36.05
CA VAL A 131 13.28 -22.92 -36.85
C VAL A 131 13.62 -21.76 -37.77
N GLU A 132 13.25 -21.90 -39.04
CA GLU A 132 13.37 -20.84 -40.04
C GLU A 132 12.39 -19.70 -39.78
N LYS A 133 11.22 -20.00 -39.18
CA LYS A 133 10.17 -19.02 -38.88
C LYS A 133 10.10 -18.74 -37.39
N ILE A 134 10.46 -17.51 -37.02
CA ILE A 134 10.32 -17.01 -35.67
C ILE A 134 8.86 -16.54 -35.47
N VAL A 135 8.20 -17.01 -34.42
CA VAL A 135 6.82 -16.66 -34.08
C VAL A 135 6.72 -16.29 -32.61
N CYS A 136 6.21 -15.09 -32.33
CA CYS A 136 5.97 -14.60 -30.98
C CYS A 136 4.69 -15.20 -30.36
N ILE A 137 4.77 -15.78 -29.15
CA ILE A 137 3.58 -16.33 -28.47
C ILE A 137 2.54 -15.26 -28.10
N ASN A 138 2.96 -14.00 -27.91
CA ASN A 138 2.08 -12.95 -27.40
C ASN A 138 1.29 -12.25 -28.50
N CYS A 139 1.85 -12.15 -29.72
CA CYS A 139 1.24 -11.41 -30.83
C CYS A 139 1.26 -12.14 -32.17
N GLN A 140 1.82 -13.35 -32.23
CA GLN A 140 1.98 -14.18 -33.42
C GLN A 140 2.82 -13.55 -34.55
N GLY A 141 3.54 -12.46 -34.25
CA GLY A 141 4.42 -11.77 -35.20
C GLY A 141 5.78 -12.45 -35.41
N GLY A 142 6.45 -12.05 -36.50
CA GLY A 142 7.75 -12.57 -36.97
C GLY A 142 8.97 -12.13 -36.17
N HIS A 143 8.94 -12.24 -34.84
CA HIS A 143 10.04 -11.81 -33.97
C HIS A 143 10.11 -12.65 -32.70
N LEU A 144 11.25 -12.63 -32.01
CA LEU A 144 11.43 -13.33 -30.74
C LEU A 144 10.39 -12.84 -29.71
N ALA A 145 9.85 -13.76 -28.91
CA ALA A 145 8.86 -13.42 -27.89
C ALA A 145 9.38 -12.42 -26.84
N ILE A 146 10.70 -12.31 -26.68
CA ILE A 146 11.38 -11.42 -25.74
C ILE A 146 11.65 -10.03 -26.35
N SER A 147 11.51 -9.88 -27.67
CA SER A 147 11.80 -8.62 -28.39
C SER A 147 11.01 -7.45 -27.81
N ARG A 148 11.62 -6.26 -27.86
CA ARG A 148 11.00 -4.98 -27.47
C ARG A 148 10.01 -4.47 -28.53
N ASP A 149 10.11 -5.01 -29.75
CA ASP A 149 9.30 -4.60 -30.91
C ASP A 149 7.92 -5.25 -30.92
N CYS A 150 7.64 -6.14 -29.95
CA CYS A 150 6.34 -6.78 -29.83
C CYS A 150 5.24 -5.74 -29.54
N PRO A 151 4.19 -5.63 -30.37
CA PRO A 151 3.13 -4.62 -30.19
C PRO A 151 2.37 -4.82 -28.86
N VAL A 152 2.10 -6.08 -28.50
CA VAL A 152 1.45 -6.42 -27.22
C VAL A 152 2.31 -6.02 -26.02
N LYS A 153 3.65 -6.16 -26.13
CA LYS A 153 4.57 -5.73 -25.07
C LYS A 153 4.57 -4.21 -24.93
N GLN A 154 4.59 -3.48 -26.03
CA GLN A 154 4.52 -2.01 -26.03
C GLN A 154 3.22 -1.51 -25.42
N GLN A 155 2.09 -2.08 -25.81
CA GLN A 155 0.78 -1.78 -25.22
C GLN A 155 0.79 -2.01 -23.70
N LYS A 156 1.28 -3.17 -23.23
CA LYS A 156 1.38 -3.47 -21.79
C LYS A 156 2.31 -2.54 -21.03
N MET A 157 3.40 -2.08 -21.65
CA MET A 157 4.28 -1.07 -21.06
C MET A 157 3.58 0.28 -20.91
N GLU A 158 2.81 0.71 -21.91
CA GLU A 158 2.07 1.97 -21.85
C GLU A 158 0.90 1.91 -20.86
N GLU A 159 0.13 0.80 -20.83
CA GLU A 159 -0.90 0.54 -19.82
C GLU A 159 -0.30 0.65 -18.40
N LYS A 160 0.86 0.02 -18.18
CA LYS A 160 1.57 0.07 -16.90
C LYS A 160 1.99 1.50 -16.57
N LYS A 161 2.65 2.20 -17.49
CA LYS A 161 3.07 3.60 -17.33
C LYS A 161 1.88 4.50 -16.96
N ASN A 162 0.76 4.38 -17.66
CA ASN A 162 -0.45 5.13 -17.38
C ASN A 162 -1.03 4.83 -16.00
N LYS A 163 -0.97 3.57 -15.55
CA LYS A 163 -1.38 3.20 -14.19
C LYS A 163 -0.57 3.92 -13.13
N TYR A 164 0.77 3.92 -13.25
CA TYR A 164 1.64 4.61 -12.29
C TYR A 164 1.44 6.13 -12.33
N LEU A 165 1.34 6.74 -13.52
CA LEU A 165 1.12 8.18 -13.65
C LEU A 165 -0.22 8.64 -13.06
N LYS A 166 -1.27 7.82 -13.16
CA LYS A 166 -2.59 8.11 -12.58
C LYS A 166 -2.66 7.84 -11.07
N GLN A 167 -1.76 7.02 -10.52
CA GLN A 167 -1.73 6.64 -9.10
C GLN A 167 -1.14 7.72 -8.18
N ASN A 168 -0.56 8.80 -8.72
CA ASN A 168 -0.19 10.01 -7.94
C ASN A 168 -1.44 10.80 -7.51
N ARG A 169 -2.37 10.16 -6.81
CA ARG A 169 -3.54 10.80 -6.21
C ARG A 169 -3.57 10.50 -4.72
N SER A 170 -3.92 11.51 -3.95
CA SER A 170 -3.94 11.48 -2.49
C SER A 170 -4.79 10.31 -1.94
N TYR A 171 -4.42 9.85 -0.74
CA TYR A 171 -5.13 8.79 0.01
C TYR A 171 -6.66 8.94 0.00
N ALA A 172 -7.17 10.18 0.03
CA ALA A 172 -8.61 10.50 -0.05
C ALA A 172 -9.32 9.91 -1.29
N THR A 173 -8.62 9.73 -2.41
CA THR A 173 -9.17 9.12 -3.64
C THR A 173 -8.98 7.60 -3.73
N VAL A 174 -8.17 7.00 -2.87
CA VAL A 174 -8.05 5.54 -2.75
C VAL A 174 -9.09 4.99 -1.77
N VAL A 175 -9.49 5.82 -0.80
CA VAL A 175 -10.58 5.54 0.17
C VAL A 175 -11.97 5.86 -0.38
N SER A 176 -12.10 6.40 -1.60
CA SER A 176 -13.35 6.22 -2.34
C SER A 176 -13.45 4.73 -2.68
N ILE A 177 -14.02 3.98 -1.74
CA ILE A 177 -14.37 2.57 -1.84
C ILE A 177 -14.95 2.39 -3.25
N PRO A 178 -14.32 1.63 -4.16
CA PRO A 178 -15.02 1.23 -5.37
C PRO A 178 -16.33 0.61 -4.88
N ALA A 179 -17.47 1.15 -5.34
CA ALA A 179 -18.79 0.70 -4.90
C ALA A 179 -18.75 -0.82 -4.79
N MET A 180 -19.01 -1.34 -3.57
CA MET A 180 -18.89 -2.77 -3.34
C MET A 180 -19.62 -3.48 -4.48
N PRO A 181 -18.97 -4.42 -5.17
CA PRO A 181 -19.62 -5.13 -6.26
C PRO A 181 -20.94 -5.69 -5.70
N ASP A 182 -22.03 -5.43 -6.42
CA ASP A 182 -23.39 -5.78 -5.99
C ASP A 182 -23.36 -7.21 -5.41
N PRO A 183 -23.84 -7.43 -4.17
CA PRO A 183 -23.90 -8.78 -3.58
C PRO A 183 -24.54 -9.82 -4.51
N ARG A 184 -25.41 -9.39 -5.44
CA ARG A 184 -26.01 -10.22 -6.50
C ARG A 184 -25.01 -10.77 -7.53
N ALA A 185 -23.82 -10.17 -7.65
CA ALA A 185 -22.74 -10.64 -8.50
C ALA A 185 -22.04 -11.91 -7.96
N PHE A 186 -22.34 -12.33 -6.72
CA PHE A 186 -21.75 -13.52 -6.10
C PHE A 186 -22.83 -14.47 -5.54
N PRO A 187 -23.62 -15.12 -6.40
CA PRO A 187 -24.78 -15.93 -5.99
C PRO A 187 -24.44 -17.17 -5.13
N ASN A 188 -23.16 -17.58 -5.06
CA ASN A 188 -22.73 -18.80 -4.35
C ASN A 188 -22.05 -18.52 -2.99
N LEU A 189 -22.01 -17.27 -2.52
CA LEU A 189 -21.50 -16.96 -1.18
C LEU A 189 -22.63 -17.13 -0.16
N LYS A 190 -22.41 -17.97 0.85
CA LYS A 190 -23.35 -18.09 1.97
C LYS A 190 -23.42 -16.74 2.68
N PRO A 191 -24.62 -16.18 2.94
CA PRO A 191 -24.75 -14.94 3.68
C PRO A 191 -24.08 -15.09 5.05
N VAL A 192 -23.19 -14.17 5.38
CA VAL A 192 -22.80 -13.98 6.78
C VAL A 192 -24.05 -13.50 7.50
N LYS A 193 -24.45 -14.17 8.58
CA LYS A 193 -25.54 -13.69 9.45
C LYS A 193 -25.11 -12.31 9.98
N THR A 194 -25.65 -11.24 9.42
CA THR A 194 -25.52 -9.91 9.98
C THR A 194 -26.29 -9.92 11.29
N VAL A 195 -25.58 -9.69 12.40
CA VAL A 195 -26.24 -9.28 13.63
C VAL A 195 -26.55 -7.81 13.42
N ASP A 196 -27.80 -7.51 13.12
CA ASP A 196 -28.30 -6.15 12.98
C ASP A 196 -28.12 -5.44 14.32
N THR A 197 -27.08 -4.61 14.41
CA THR A 197 -26.95 -3.61 15.47
C THR A 197 -27.03 -2.26 14.80
N ASP A 198 -28.25 -1.88 14.43
CA ASP A 198 -28.62 -0.48 14.21
C ASP A 198 -28.52 0.25 15.56
N ILE A 199 -27.34 0.80 15.84
CA ILE A 199 -27.02 1.52 17.09
C ILE A 199 -27.89 2.78 17.28
N ASN A 200 -28.61 3.22 16.25
CA ASN A 200 -29.37 4.48 16.25
C ASN A 200 -30.89 4.33 16.39
N LYS A 201 -31.43 3.17 16.80
CA LYS A 201 -32.88 2.99 16.91
C LYS A 201 -33.39 2.20 18.12
N VAL A 202 -32.62 2.12 19.21
CA VAL A 202 -33.11 1.50 20.44
C VAL A 202 -33.47 2.60 21.45
N PRO A 203 -34.74 2.75 21.87
CA PRO A 203 -35.06 3.58 23.03
C PRO A 203 -34.36 2.93 24.23
N TYR A 204 -33.43 3.66 24.85
CA TYR A 204 -32.68 3.16 26.01
C TYR A 204 -33.66 2.70 27.10
N ASN A 205 -33.76 1.39 27.32
CA ASN A 205 -34.63 0.82 28.33
C ASN A 205 -33.95 0.98 29.71
N ALA A 206 -34.63 1.61 30.67
CA ALA A 206 -34.08 1.90 32.00
C ALA A 206 -33.55 0.64 32.72
N GLU A 207 -34.15 -0.51 32.43
CA GLU A 207 -33.72 -1.82 32.95
C GLU A 207 -32.31 -2.23 32.50
N GLN A 208 -31.87 -1.85 31.29
CA GLN A 208 -30.52 -2.17 30.82
C GLN A 208 -29.44 -1.32 31.49
N ILE A 209 -29.77 -0.08 31.87
CA ILE A 209 -28.86 0.82 32.60
C ILE A 209 -28.73 0.35 34.05
N LEU A 210 -29.85 -0.06 34.66
CA LEU A 210 -29.90 -0.50 36.06
C LEU A 210 -29.31 -1.91 36.28
N ASN A 211 -29.10 -2.69 35.22
CA ASN A 211 -28.46 -4.00 35.29
C ASN A 211 -26.95 -3.98 34.94
N ASN A 212 -26.39 -2.81 34.59
CA ASN A 212 -24.98 -2.68 34.24
C ASN A 212 -24.14 -2.33 35.48
N GLU A 213 -23.40 -3.30 36.01
CA GLU A 213 -22.58 -3.13 37.21
C GLU A 213 -21.55 -1.99 37.11
N LEU A 214 -21.01 -1.71 35.91
CA LEU A 214 -20.06 -0.61 35.74
C LEU A 214 -20.73 0.74 35.96
N ILE A 215 -21.97 0.91 35.48
CA ILE A 215 -22.73 2.14 35.61
C ILE A 215 -23.19 2.31 37.06
N ILE A 216 -23.68 1.24 37.68
CA ILE A 216 -24.11 1.24 39.09
C ILE A 216 -22.93 1.60 39.99
N ASN A 217 -21.76 0.98 39.79
CA ASN A 217 -20.57 1.25 40.59
C ASN A 217 -20.07 2.69 40.42
N ALA A 218 -20.12 3.24 39.20
CA ALA A 218 -19.77 4.63 38.94
C ALA A 218 -20.76 5.62 39.60
N LEU A 219 -22.06 5.30 39.60
CA LEU A 219 -23.09 6.10 40.27
C LEU A 219 -22.89 6.09 41.79
N VAL A 220 -22.69 4.92 42.39
CA VAL A 220 -22.46 4.79 43.85
C VAL A 220 -21.21 5.54 44.27
N LYS A 221 -20.08 5.39 43.54
CA LYS A 221 -18.85 6.15 43.83
C LYS A 221 -19.05 7.66 43.74
N SER A 222 -19.80 8.12 42.74
CA SER A 222 -20.07 9.54 42.54
C SER A 222 -20.95 10.12 43.65
N LEU A 223 -21.95 9.36 44.12
CA LEU A 223 -22.79 9.75 45.25
C LEU A 223 -22.01 9.80 46.56
N VAL A 224 -21.12 8.84 46.80
CA VAL A 224 -20.24 8.83 47.98
C VAL A 224 -19.28 10.03 47.97
N MET A 225 -18.73 10.39 46.80
CA MET A 225 -17.87 11.58 46.68
C MET A 225 -18.63 12.87 46.94
N LEU A 226 -19.85 13.00 46.45
CA LEU A 226 -20.71 14.16 46.73
C LEU A 226 -21.14 14.24 48.19
N GLY A 227 -21.39 13.09 48.83
CA GLY A 227 -21.81 13.02 50.25
C GLY A 227 -20.67 13.27 51.24
N ASN A 228 -19.44 12.91 50.90
CA ASN A 228 -18.25 13.12 51.74
C ASN A 228 -17.60 14.50 51.55
N ASP A 229 -18.13 15.32 50.64
CA ASP A 229 -17.58 16.63 50.33
C ASP A 229 -17.92 17.62 51.45
N LYS A 230 -16.97 17.82 52.38
CA LYS A 230 -17.12 18.72 53.54
C LYS A 230 -17.03 20.21 53.19
N ASN A 231 -16.82 20.53 51.91
CA ASN A 231 -16.66 21.89 51.43
C ASN A 231 -18.01 22.46 50.97
N SER A 232 -18.35 23.67 51.41
CA SER A 232 -19.60 24.44 51.12
C SER A 232 -19.79 24.85 49.65
N THR A 233 -19.38 24.01 48.73
CA THR A 233 -19.46 24.23 47.28
C THR A 233 -20.81 23.71 46.79
N PRO A 234 -21.62 24.54 46.11
CA PRO A 234 -22.96 24.14 45.70
C PRO A 234 -22.91 22.96 44.72
N ILE A 235 -23.79 21.99 44.94
CA ILE A 235 -23.96 20.84 44.06
C ILE A 235 -24.72 21.31 42.82
N THR A 236 -24.03 21.33 41.68
CA THR A 236 -24.60 21.75 40.39
C THR A 236 -24.60 20.59 39.40
N ASN A 237 -25.52 20.62 38.42
CA ASN A 237 -25.64 19.58 37.38
C ASN A 237 -24.33 19.36 36.61
N LYS A 238 -23.56 20.43 36.38
CA LYS A 238 -22.25 20.35 35.72
C LYS A 238 -21.26 19.52 36.54
N ARG A 239 -21.18 19.80 37.84
CA ARG A 239 -20.28 19.08 38.76
C ARG A 239 -20.65 17.60 38.90
N ILE A 240 -21.95 17.30 39.02
CA ILE A 240 -22.43 15.91 39.06
C ILE A 240 -22.00 15.17 37.78
N LYS A 241 -22.18 15.80 36.62
CA LYS A 241 -21.81 15.23 35.32
C LYS A 241 -20.31 15.00 35.21
N ASP A 242 -19.49 15.95 35.65
CA ASP A 242 -18.03 15.83 35.59
C ASP A 242 -17.50 14.72 36.50
N ILE A 243 -18.05 14.60 37.71
CA ILE A 243 -17.69 13.51 38.66
C ILE A 243 -18.12 12.15 38.10
N LEU A 244 -19.34 12.04 37.55
CA LEU A 244 -19.80 10.79 36.93
C LEU A 244 -18.91 10.36 35.74
N LEU A 245 -18.52 11.31 34.89
CA LEU A 245 -17.63 11.03 33.77
C LEU A 245 -16.25 10.57 34.23
N SER A 246 -15.71 11.18 35.29
CA SER A 246 -14.43 10.75 35.87
C SER A 246 -14.46 9.35 36.48
N ASN A 247 -15.61 8.90 36.98
CA ASN A 247 -15.76 7.58 37.60
C ASN A 247 -16.16 6.47 36.61
N LEU A 248 -16.53 6.83 35.37
CA LEU A 248 -16.86 5.91 34.28
C LEU A 248 -15.63 5.53 33.42
N ILE A 249 -14.54 6.28 33.53
CA ILE A 249 -13.29 6.04 32.79
C ILE A 249 -12.28 5.46 33.80
N PRO A 250 -11.72 4.26 33.58
CA PRO A 250 -10.76 3.65 34.50
C PRO A 250 -9.42 4.41 34.55
#